data_AF-A0A3M2Y474-F1
#
_entry.id   AF-A0A3M2Y474-F1
#
_cell.length_a   1.000
_cell.length_b   1.000
_cell.length_c   1.000
_cell.angle_alpha   90.00
_cell.angle_beta   90.00
_cell.angle_gamma   90.00
#
_symmetry.space_group_name_H-M   'P 1'
#
loop_
_entity.id
_entity.type
_entity.pdbx_description
1 polymer ?
#
loop_
_entity_poly.entity_id
_entity_poly.type
_entity_poly.pdbx_seq_one_letter_code
_entity_poly.pdbx_strand_id
1 'polypeptide(L)'
;CFRFRAGQFARLGVTKADGTTVWRAYSMVSSPHDEFLEFFSIVVPDGEFTSELSRLREGDSLMVEKQAFGYLTLDRFVDGRDLWLLSTGTGVA
;
A
#
# COMPACT_ATOMS: atom_id res chain seq x y z
N CYS A 1 -12.54 -10.32 5.31
CA CYS A 1 -11.26 -9.92 5.92
C CYS A 1 -10.14 -10.18 4.91
N PHE A 2 -9.44 -9.13 4.48
CA PHE A 2 -8.29 -9.20 3.59
C PHE A 2 -7.11 -9.80 4.36
N ARG A 3 -6.43 -10.81 3.82
CA ARG A 3 -5.35 -11.52 4.53
C ARG A 3 -3.99 -11.11 3.96
N PHE A 4 -3.13 -10.55 4.80
CA PHE A 4 -1.74 -10.20 4.48
C PHE A 4 -0.86 -10.36 5.71
N ARG A 5 0.45 -10.20 5.56
CA ARG A 5 1.41 -10.12 6.66
C ARG A 5 1.97 -8.70 6.74
N ALA A 6 2.21 -8.21 7.95
CA ALA A 6 2.83 -6.90 8.16
C ALA A 6 4.15 -6.81 7.38
N GLY A 7 4.34 -5.69 6.68
CA GLY A 7 5.47 -5.43 5.77
C GLY A 7 5.30 -5.96 4.34
N GLN A 8 4.11 -6.46 3.99
CA GLN A 8 3.72 -6.71 2.61
C GLN A 8 3.09 -5.46 1.95
N PHE A 9 3.04 -5.48 0.62
CA PHE A 9 2.38 -4.46 -0.20
C PHE A 9 1.25 -5.08 -1.05
N ALA A 10 0.27 -4.25 -1.42
CA ALA A 10 -0.81 -4.62 -2.33
C ALA A 10 -0.80 -3.70 -3.56
N ARG A 11 -1.44 -4.11 -4.66
CA ARG A 11 -1.65 -3.22 -5.80
C ARG A 11 -2.97 -2.47 -5.66
N LEU A 12 -2.88 -1.15 -5.72
CA LEU A 12 -4.02 -0.25 -5.79
C LEU A 12 -4.26 0.15 -7.24
N GLY A 13 -5.52 0.28 -7.63
CA GLY A 13 -5.94 0.61 -8.99
C GLY A 13 -6.88 1.81 -9.01
N VAL A 14 -6.61 2.77 -9.90
CA VAL A 14 -7.49 3.91 -10.19
C VAL A 14 -7.89 3.86 -11.66
N THR A 15 -9.15 4.15 -11.94
CA THR A 15 -9.66 4.28 -13.32
C THR A 15 -9.62 5.74 -13.72
N LYS A 16 -8.90 6.05 -14.79
CA LYS A 16 -8.83 7.39 -15.38
C LYS A 16 -10.12 7.73 -16.13
N ALA A 17 -10.32 9.02 -16.40
CA ALA A 17 -11.42 9.51 -17.24
C ALA A 17 -11.43 8.93 -18.67
N ASP A 18 -10.28 8.48 -19.17
CA ASP A 18 -10.15 7.81 -20.48
C ASP A 18 -10.55 6.31 -20.46
N GLY A 19 -10.93 5.77 -19.30
CA GLY A 19 -11.31 4.36 -19.09
C GLY A 19 -10.13 3.43 -18.79
N THR A 20 -8.89 3.91 -18.84
CA THR A 20 -7.70 3.12 -18.53
C THR A 20 -7.54 2.95 -17.02
N THR A 21 -7.26 1.72 -16.57
CA THR A 21 -6.95 1.46 -15.16
C THR A 21 -5.45 1.45 -14.94
N VAL A 22 -4.96 2.30 -14.04
CA VAL A 22 -3.55 2.37 -13.65
C VAL A 22 -3.37 1.67 -12.31
N TRP A 23 -2.45 0.71 -12.26
CA TRP A 23 -2.11 -0.04 -11.05
C TRP A 23 -0.76 0.37 -10.49
N ARG A 24 -0.66 0.54 -9.18
CA ARG A 24 0.60 0.83 -8.46
C ARG A 24 0.68 0.04 -7.17
N ALA A 25 1.91 -0.34 -6.80
CA ALA A 25 2.19 -1.04 -5.56
C ALA A 25 2.26 -0.05 -4.39
N TYR A 26 1.58 -0.38 -3.29
CA TYR A 26 1.57 0.39 -2.04
C TYR A 26 1.71 -0.53 -0.83
N SER A 27 2.63 -0.18 0.07
CA SER A 27 2.78 -0.85 1.38
C SER A 27 1.50 -0.70 2.20
N MET A 28 1.10 -1.78 2.87
CA MET A 28 0.01 -1.74 3.84
C MET A 28 0.59 -1.35 5.20
N VAL A 29 0.15 -0.19 5.70
CA VAL A 29 0.60 0.38 6.97
C VAL A 29 -0.22 -0.13 8.15
N SER A 30 -1.47 -0.52 7.88
CA SER A 30 -2.40 -1.11 8.85
C SER A 30 -1.92 -2.48 9.35
N SER A 31 -2.37 -2.87 10.54
CA SER A 31 -2.16 -4.23 11.05
C SER A 31 -2.98 -5.26 10.25
N PRO A 32 -2.47 -6.49 10.02
CA PRO A 32 -3.26 -7.59 9.44
C PRO A 32 -4.55 -7.94 10.18
N HIS A 33 -4.70 -7.49 11.42
CA HIS A 33 -5.86 -7.73 12.26
C HIS A 33 -6.86 -6.57 12.27
N ASP A 34 -6.55 -5.45 11.61
CA ASP A 34 -7.44 -4.29 11.58
C ASP A 34 -8.62 -4.50 10.64
N GLU A 35 -9.71 -3.79 10.91
CA GLU A 35 -10.92 -3.82 10.07
C GLU A 35 -10.74 -3.04 8.76
N PHE A 36 -9.79 -2.09 8.74
CA PHE A 36 -9.52 -1.21 7.62
C PHE A 36 -8.09 -1.41 7.08
N LEU A 37 -7.91 -1.16 5.78
CA LEU A 37 -6.59 -1.12 5.16
C LEU A 37 -6.12 0.33 5.07
N GLU A 38 -4.91 0.59 5.54
CA GLU A 38 -4.27 1.91 5.48
C GLU A 38 -3.08 1.88 4.53
N PHE A 39 -2.99 2.90 3.68
CA PHE A 39 -1.92 3.07 2.71
C PHE A 39 -1.38 4.50 2.79
N PHE A 40 -0.07 4.64 2.82
CA PHE A 40 0.57 5.95 2.77
C PHE A 40 0.99 6.27 1.33
N SER A 41 0.49 7.40 0.80
CA SER A 41 0.76 7.83 -0.56
C SER A 41 1.27 9.26 -0.61
N ILE A 42 2.25 9.50 -1.47
CA ILE A 42 2.71 10.84 -1.81
C ILE A 42 2.03 11.30 -3.09
N VAL A 43 1.71 12.58 -3.16
CA VAL A 43 1.20 13.18 -4.39
C VAL A 43 2.39 13.67 -5.21
N VAL A 44 2.62 13.03 -6.35
CA VAL A 44 3.62 13.46 -7.33
C VAL A 44 2.91 14.33 -8.38
N PRO A 45 3.42 15.56 -8.65
CA PRO A 45 2.92 16.38 -9.76
C PRO A 45 2.97 15.60 -11.08
N ASP A 46 1.89 15.69 -11.87
CA ASP A 46 1.72 14.97 -13.15
C ASP A 46 1.78 13.43 -13.05
N GLY A 47 1.68 12.88 -11.84
CA GLY A 47 1.67 11.44 -11.63
C GLY A 47 0.34 10.81 -12.08
N GLU A 48 0.40 9.86 -13.01
CA GLU A 48 -0.79 9.22 -13.60
C GLU A 48 -1.71 8.52 -12.60
N PHE A 49 -1.15 8.07 -11.47
CA PHE A 49 -1.90 7.39 -10.41
C PHE A 49 -2.24 8.36 -9.28
N THR A 50 -1.24 9.10 -8.79
CA THR A 50 -1.36 9.96 -7.61
C THR A 50 -2.24 11.17 -7.85
N SER A 51 -2.37 11.61 -9.11
CA SER A 51 -3.28 12.70 -9.48
C SER A 51 -4.75 12.29 -9.46
N GLU A 52 -5.05 11.02 -9.76
CA GLU A 52 -6.42 10.50 -9.63
C GLU A 52 -6.71 10.10 -8.19
N LEU A 53 -5.74 9.50 -7.51
CA LEU A 53 -5.85 9.14 -6.10
C LEU A 53 -6.13 10.36 -5.21
N SER A 54 -5.50 11.50 -5.48
CA SER A 54 -5.71 12.74 -4.71
C SER A 54 -7.08 13.37 -4.91
N ARG A 55 -7.83 12.97 -5.95
CA ARG A 55 -9.20 13.43 -6.20
C ARG A 55 -10.24 12.63 -5.44
N LEU A 56 -9.91 11.40 -5.02
CA LEU A 56 -10.82 10.52 -4.29
C LEU A 56 -11.20 11.12 -2.94
N ARG A 57 -12.46 10.92 -2.57
CA ARG A 57 -13.02 11.32 -1.29
C ARG A 57 -13.64 10.13 -0.57
N GLU A 58 -13.99 10.35 0.69
CA GLU A 58 -14.77 9.38 1.46
C GLU A 58 -16.05 9.00 0.70
N GLY A 59 -16.28 7.70 0.55
CA GLY A 59 -17.40 7.15 -0.23
C GLY A 59 -17.04 6.74 -1.66
N ASP A 60 -15.91 7.23 -2.21
CA ASP A 60 -15.44 6.77 -3.52
C ASP A 60 -14.83 5.36 -3.43
N SER A 61 -14.81 4.68 -4.58
CA SER A 61 -14.28 3.32 -4.68
C SER A 61 -12.84 3.33 -5.20
N LEU A 62 -11.97 2.55 -4.55
CA LEU A 62 -10.61 2.27 -4.99
C LEU A 62 -10.45 0.77 -5.23
N MET A 63 -9.80 0.39 -6.33
CA MET A 63 -9.54 -1.02 -6.58
C MET A 63 -8.35 -1.48 -5.74
N VAL A 64 -8.50 -2.61 -5.05
CA VAL A 64 -7.42 -3.25 -4.29
C VAL A 64 -7.29 -4.68 -4.78
N GLU A 65 -6.10 -5.05 -5.24
CA GLU A 65 -5.84 -6.45 -5.57
C GLU A 65 -5.74 -7.29 -4.30
N LYS A 66 -6.44 -8.43 -4.29
CA LYS A 66 -6.50 -9.33 -3.13
C LYS A 66 -5.18 -10.04 -2.82
N GLN A 67 -4.26 -10.07 -3.77
CA GLN A 67 -2.97 -10.71 -3.60
C GLN A 67 -1.99 -9.73 -2.95
N ALA A 68 -1.51 -10.07 -1.76
CA ALA A 68 -0.43 -9.37 -1.09
C ALA A 68 0.93 -9.90 -1.57
N PHE A 69 1.89 -9.00 -1.73
CA PHE A 69 3.25 -9.27 -2.22
C PHE A 69 4.28 -8.73 -1.25
N GLY A 70 5.55 -9.11 -1.44
CA GLY A 70 6.65 -8.62 -0.63
C GLY A 70 7.14 -9.62 0.41
N TYR A 71 8.40 -9.42 0.79
CA TYR A 71 9.17 -10.34 1.63
C TYR A 71 9.77 -9.66 2.87
N LEU A 72 9.41 -8.40 3.14
CA LEU A 72 9.83 -7.68 4.33
C LEU A 72 8.94 -8.11 5.50
N THR A 73 9.06 -9.38 5.87
CA THR A 73 8.22 -10.02 6.87
C THR A 73 9.10 -10.54 8.02
N LEU A 74 8.59 -10.46 9.24
CA LEU A 74 9.36 -10.82 10.44
C LEU A 74 9.83 -12.28 10.44
N ASP A 75 9.10 -13.20 9.80
CA ASP A 75 9.44 -14.62 9.68
C ASP A 75 10.69 -14.88 8.84
N ARG A 76 11.22 -13.88 8.14
CA ARG A 76 12.51 -13.97 7.43
C ARG A 76 13.71 -13.78 8.35
N PHE A 77 13.50 -13.23 9.54
CA PHE A 77 14.55 -13.00 10.52
C PHE A 77 14.47 -14.09 11.60
N VAL A 78 15.59 -14.75 11.85
CA VAL A 78 15.73 -15.72 12.94
C VAL A 78 16.46 -15.04 14.08
N ASP A 79 15.95 -15.22 15.30
CA ASP A 79 16.55 -14.87 16.59
C ASP A 79 17.46 -13.63 16.58
N GLY A 80 16.90 -12.50 16.98
CA GLY A 80 17.62 -11.25 17.17
C GLY A 80 17.16 -10.55 18.45
N ARG A 81 18.09 -9.83 19.10
CA ARG A 81 17.78 -9.00 20.28
C ARG A 81 17.11 -7.69 19.89
N ASP A 82 17.62 -7.05 18.84
CA ASP A 82 17.20 -5.73 18.38
C ASP A 82 16.84 -5.79 16.90
N LEU A 83 15.65 -5.29 16.54
CA LEU A 83 15.19 -5.15 15.15
C LEU A 83 15.33 -3.69 14.72
N TRP A 84 16.18 -3.45 13.72
CA TRP A 84 16.38 -2.11 13.15
C TRP A 84 15.61 -1.98 11.84
N LEU A 85 14.67 -1.04 11.80
CA LEU A 85 13.93 -0.67 10.60
C LEU A 85 14.51 0.63 10.05
N LEU A 86 15.15 0.57 8.88
CA LEU A 86 15.78 1.71 8.22
C LEU A 86 14.90 2.13 7.04
N SER A 87 14.37 3.36 7.08
CA SER A 87 13.46 3.89 6.07
C SER A 87 13.80 5.31 5.66
N THR A 88 13.52 5.67 4.40
CA THR A 88 13.57 7.06 3.92
C THR A 88 12.28 7.42 3.19
N GLY A 89 11.77 8.64 3.38
CA GLY A 89 10.52 9.11 2.76
C GLY A 89 9.32 8.21 3.08
N THR A 90 8.60 7.73 2.07
CA THR A 90 7.49 6.79 2.22
C THR A 90 7.91 5.37 2.58
N GLY A 91 9.21 5.07 2.64
CA GLY A 91 9.70 3.75 3.05
C GLY A 91 9.45 3.41 4.51
N VAL A 92 8.88 4.32 5.31
CA VAL A 92 8.40 4.05 6.69
C VAL A 92 7.07 3.30 6.69
N ALA A 93 6.38 3.28 5.54
CA ALA A 93 5.09 2.64 5.35
C ALA A 93 5.20 1.12 5.25
#